data_AF-A0A356QQ59-F1
#
_entry.id   AF-A0A356QQ59-F1
#
_cell.length_a   1.000
_cell.length_b   1.000
_cell.length_c   1.000
_cell.angle_alpha   90.00
_cell.angle_beta   90.00
_cell.angle_gamma   90.00
#
_symmetry.space_group_name_H-M   'P 1'
#
loop_
_entity.id
_entity.type
_entity.pdbx_description
1 polymer ?
#
loop_
_entity_poly.entity_id
_entity_poly.type
_entity_poly.pdbx_seq_one_letter_code
_entity_poly.pdbx_strand_id
1 'polypeptide(L)'
;LVEPPPPKKTAKGKKPRKRKPKEIPACTFAMPVDRDGRPLLPEQIDLLSPTGTPMVKRTGRFGDFLVEDGPPPPKKSSKKSDPDAPASFIMNIDKKGNLKFPAPPPILTDIECSKCGELLNLRDGKRGPWLGCSKFPKCRGRGAFAKLPEKEQKDLRKQLADHMKSQQTLVLTRRDGQTQVEDGTPVSDLTIEGGVAELEKFTES
;
A
#
# COMPACT_ATOMS: atom_id res chain seq x y z
N LEU A 1 -42.51 31.46 32.89
CA LEU A 1 -42.73 30.42 31.85
C LEU A 1 -41.88 30.80 30.65
N VAL A 2 -40.71 30.18 30.51
CA VAL A 2 -39.77 30.47 29.42
C VAL A 2 -40.17 29.59 28.24
N GLU A 3 -40.68 30.20 27.18
CA GLU A 3 -41.03 29.50 25.95
C GLU A 3 -39.76 28.95 25.27
N PRO A 4 -39.75 27.69 24.80
CA PRO A 4 -38.60 27.14 24.10
C PRO A 4 -38.43 27.79 22.72
N PRO A 5 -37.18 27.97 22.24
CA PRO A 5 -36.93 28.60 20.95
C PRO A 5 -37.45 27.74 19.79
N PRO A 6 -37.92 28.35 18.69
CA PRO A 6 -38.51 27.63 17.57
C PRO A 6 -37.50 26.74 16.84
N PRO A 7 -37.92 25.56 16.32
CA PRO A 7 -37.03 24.65 15.63
C PRO A 7 -36.48 25.27 14.33
N LYS A 8 -35.16 25.16 14.14
CA LYS A 8 -34.46 25.61 12.93
C LYS A 8 -34.98 24.85 11.71
N LYS A 9 -35.53 25.59 10.75
CA LYS A 9 -35.98 25.06 9.45
C LYS A 9 -34.80 24.42 8.71
N THR A 10 -34.82 23.11 8.53
CA THR A 10 -33.86 22.39 7.69
C THR A 10 -34.08 22.76 6.23
N ALA A 11 -32.98 23.02 5.52
CA ALA A 11 -33.00 23.41 4.12
C ALA A 11 -33.71 22.35 3.26
N LYS A 12 -34.66 22.79 2.43
CA LYS A 12 -35.40 21.96 1.47
C LYS A 12 -34.43 21.15 0.61
N GLY A 13 -34.40 19.83 0.80
CA GLY A 13 -33.64 18.91 -0.04
C GLY A 13 -34.11 18.98 -1.49
N LYS A 14 -33.19 19.29 -2.42
CA LYS A 14 -33.46 19.20 -3.86
C LYS A 14 -33.84 17.76 -4.21
N LYS A 15 -34.97 17.55 -4.89
CA LYS A 15 -35.39 16.24 -5.40
C LYS A 15 -34.27 15.65 -6.30
N PRO A 16 -33.91 14.37 -6.15
CA PRO A 16 -32.90 13.74 -7.00
C PRO A 16 -33.39 13.75 -8.45
N ARG A 17 -32.54 14.22 -9.38
CA ARG A 17 -32.83 14.17 -10.82
C ARG A 17 -33.01 12.72 -11.23
N LYS A 18 -34.08 12.40 -11.99
CA LYS A 18 -34.27 11.08 -12.61
C LYS A 18 -33.04 10.79 -13.48
N ARG A 19 -32.36 9.67 -13.20
CA ARG A 19 -31.19 9.23 -13.99
C ARG A 19 -31.70 8.82 -15.38
N LYS A 20 -31.04 9.30 -16.44
CA LYS A 20 -31.33 8.82 -17.80
C LYS A 20 -31.09 7.30 -17.86
N PRO A 21 -31.88 6.54 -18.63
CA PRO A 21 -31.57 5.15 -18.92
C PRO A 21 -30.13 5.08 -19.48
N LYS A 22 -29.30 4.21 -18.90
CA LYS A 22 -27.96 3.95 -19.42
C LYS A 22 -28.09 2.78 -20.40
N GLU A 23 -27.77 2.99 -21.67
CA GLU A 23 -27.49 1.87 -22.57
C GLU A 23 -26.26 1.15 -22.01
N ILE A 24 -26.43 -0.12 -21.65
CA ILE A 24 -25.36 -0.97 -21.15
C ILE A 24 -24.92 -1.81 -22.34
N PRO A 25 -23.68 -1.68 -22.84
CA PRO A 25 -23.21 -2.50 -23.93
C PRO A 25 -23.24 -3.98 -23.53
N ALA A 26 -23.47 -4.87 -24.49
CA ALA A 26 -23.47 -6.32 -24.25
C ALA A 26 -22.11 -6.81 -23.71
N CYS A 27 -21.02 -6.13 -24.08
CA CYS A 27 -19.67 -6.44 -23.63
C CYS A 27 -19.19 -5.47 -22.54
N THR A 28 -18.61 -6.02 -21.47
CA THR A 28 -17.99 -5.24 -20.38
C THR A 28 -16.47 -5.04 -20.58
N PHE A 29 -15.89 -5.65 -21.62
CA PHE A 29 -14.47 -5.50 -21.94
C PHE A 29 -14.14 -4.06 -22.30
N ALA A 30 -13.08 -3.53 -21.70
CA ALA A 30 -12.59 -2.19 -21.95
C ALA A 30 -11.07 -2.18 -21.84
N MET A 31 -10.41 -1.45 -22.73
CA MET A 31 -8.96 -1.26 -22.68
C MET A 31 -8.57 0.15 -23.16
N PRO A 32 -7.38 0.63 -22.77
CA PRO A 32 -6.86 1.91 -23.26
C PRO A 32 -6.64 1.86 -24.78
N VAL A 33 -6.88 2.99 -25.44
CA VAL A 33 -6.59 3.18 -26.87
C VAL A 33 -5.67 4.38 -27.06
N ASP A 34 -4.82 4.30 -28.07
CA ASP A 34 -3.98 5.40 -28.55
C ASP A 34 -4.80 6.54 -29.15
N ARG A 35 -4.12 7.64 -29.46
CA ARG A 35 -4.69 8.79 -30.19
C ARG A 35 -5.27 8.39 -31.55
N ASP A 36 -4.69 7.37 -32.20
CA ASP A 36 -5.17 6.83 -33.47
C ASP A 36 -6.27 5.76 -33.30
N GLY A 37 -6.78 5.55 -32.08
CA GLY A 37 -7.82 4.58 -31.78
C GLY A 37 -7.34 3.13 -31.77
N ARG A 38 -6.02 2.89 -31.76
CA ARG A 38 -5.44 1.54 -31.69
C ARG A 38 -5.42 1.06 -30.23
N PRO A 39 -5.83 -0.18 -29.93
CA PRO A 39 -5.81 -0.68 -28.57
C PRO A 39 -4.36 -0.89 -28.08
N LEU A 40 -4.10 -0.51 -26.83
CA LEU A 40 -2.80 -0.62 -26.18
C LEU A 40 -2.77 -1.75 -25.15
N LEU A 41 -1.68 -2.53 -25.14
CA LEU A 41 -1.41 -3.46 -24.04
C LEU A 41 -1.00 -2.69 -22.77
N PRO A 42 -1.35 -3.21 -21.58
CA PRO A 42 -0.93 -2.59 -20.33
C PRO A 42 0.59 -2.66 -20.16
N GLU A 43 1.19 -1.59 -19.65
CA GLU A 43 2.59 -1.60 -19.20
C GLU A 43 2.79 -2.67 -18.13
N GLN A 44 3.85 -3.46 -18.27
CA GLN A 44 4.20 -4.52 -17.35
C GLN A 44 5.51 -4.21 -16.63
N ILE A 45 5.72 -4.83 -15.48
CA ILE A 45 6.99 -4.74 -14.76
C ILE A 45 7.67 -6.10 -14.77
N ASP A 46 8.96 -6.07 -15.09
CA ASP A 46 9.88 -7.20 -15.05
C ASP A 46 10.32 -7.51 -13.61
N LEU A 47 9.35 -7.86 -12.77
CA LEU A 47 9.58 -8.19 -11.37
C LEU A 47 8.59 -9.25 -10.91
N LEU A 48 9.13 -10.26 -10.21
CA LEU A 48 8.35 -11.28 -9.53
C LEU A 48 8.30 -11.00 -8.03
N SER A 49 7.16 -11.31 -7.42
CA SER A 49 7.02 -11.35 -5.97
C SER A 49 7.77 -12.56 -5.38
N PRO A 50 7.96 -12.62 -4.04
CA PRO A 50 8.54 -13.80 -3.40
C PRO A 50 7.78 -15.11 -3.67
N THR A 51 6.53 -15.02 -4.13
CA THR A 51 5.69 -16.17 -4.50
C THR A 51 5.83 -16.56 -5.98
N GLY A 52 6.61 -15.80 -6.76
CA GLY A 52 6.79 -16.01 -8.20
C GLY A 52 5.71 -15.36 -9.08
N THR A 53 4.83 -14.52 -8.50
CA THR A 53 3.76 -13.85 -9.24
C THR A 53 4.28 -12.55 -9.88
N PRO A 54 3.96 -12.25 -11.16
CA PRO A 54 4.36 -10.97 -11.76
C PRO A 54 3.73 -9.78 -11.03
N MET A 55 4.47 -8.68 -10.94
CA MET A 55 3.99 -7.45 -10.30
C MET A 55 3.56 -6.40 -11.34
N VAL A 56 2.60 -5.56 -10.94
CA VAL A 56 2.04 -4.46 -11.73
C VAL A 56 2.10 -3.16 -10.93
N LYS A 57 2.44 -2.06 -11.62
CA LYS A 57 2.43 -0.71 -11.06
C LYS A 57 1.01 -0.20 -10.91
N ARG A 58 0.68 0.33 -9.73
CA ARG A 58 -0.56 1.06 -9.47
C ARG A 58 -0.28 2.40 -8.83
N THR A 59 -1.17 3.34 -9.09
CA THR A 59 -1.10 4.70 -8.55
C THR A 59 -2.13 4.86 -7.42
N GLY A 60 -1.70 5.40 -6.27
CA GLY A 60 -2.54 5.54 -5.09
C GLY A 60 -2.34 6.87 -4.38
N ARG A 61 -3.11 7.11 -3.30
CA ARG A 61 -3.03 8.36 -2.51
C ARG A 61 -1.67 8.59 -1.85
N PHE A 62 -0.87 7.53 -1.69
CA PHE A 62 0.42 7.57 -1.02
C PHE A 62 1.60 7.55 -2.00
N GLY A 63 1.33 7.64 -3.31
CA GLY A 63 2.31 7.47 -4.37
C GLY A 63 2.11 6.17 -5.14
N ASP A 64 3.08 5.86 -5.99
CA ASP A 64 3.10 4.66 -6.80
C ASP A 64 3.53 3.44 -5.95
N PHE A 65 2.94 2.29 -6.25
CA PHE A 65 3.22 1.03 -5.54
C PHE A 65 3.08 -0.15 -6.49
N LEU A 66 3.76 -1.24 -6.17
CA LEU A 66 3.70 -2.50 -6.89
C LEU A 66 2.79 -3.48 -6.15
N VAL A 67 1.97 -4.18 -6.92
CA VAL A 67 1.05 -5.22 -6.44
C VAL A 67 1.18 -6.43 -7.35
N GLU A 68 0.98 -7.63 -6.82
CA GLU A 68 0.84 -8.84 -7.64
C GLU A 68 -0.27 -8.69 -8.68
N ASP A 69 0.00 -9.17 -9.89
CA ASP A 69 -0.96 -9.26 -10.99
C ASP A 69 -1.91 -10.42 -10.74
N GLY A 70 -2.89 -10.15 -9.89
CA GLY A 70 -3.90 -11.12 -9.49
C GLY A 70 -5.26 -10.47 -9.30
N PRO A 71 -6.32 -11.29 -9.22
CA PRO A 71 -7.64 -10.79 -8.86
C PRO A 71 -7.54 -10.04 -7.52
N PRO A 72 -8.21 -8.88 -7.38
CA PRO A 72 -8.15 -8.13 -6.15
C PRO A 72 -8.64 -9.03 -5.00
N PRO A 73 -7.95 -9.02 -3.84
CA PRO A 73 -8.39 -9.82 -2.71
C PRO A 73 -9.82 -9.41 -2.34
N PRO A 74 -10.67 -10.35 -1.89
CA PRO A 74 -12.06 -10.05 -1.56
C PRO A 74 -12.10 -8.90 -0.57
N LYS A 75 -12.89 -7.85 -0.89
CA LYS A 75 -13.05 -6.69 -0.01
C LYS A 75 -13.51 -7.21 1.35
N LYS A 76 -12.77 -6.88 2.41
CA LYS A 76 -13.09 -7.21 3.80
C LYS A 76 -14.38 -6.48 4.25
N SER A 77 -15.52 -6.76 3.62
CA SER A 77 -16.83 -6.46 4.18
C SER A 77 -17.14 -7.57 5.16
N SER A 78 -16.77 -7.35 6.41
CA SER A 78 -17.26 -8.07 7.59
C SER A 78 -17.28 -9.62 7.52
N LYS A 79 -16.38 -10.24 8.29
CA LYS A 79 -16.45 -11.61 8.83
C LYS A 79 -15.74 -12.70 8.00
N LYS A 80 -14.65 -13.23 8.59
CA LYS A 80 -13.82 -14.37 8.16
C LYS A 80 -13.27 -14.29 6.73
N SER A 81 -12.05 -13.78 6.60
CA SER A 81 -11.18 -14.17 5.48
C SER A 81 -10.84 -15.65 5.65
N ASP A 82 -10.98 -16.43 4.58
CA ASP A 82 -10.47 -17.79 4.54
C ASP A 82 -8.96 -17.78 4.87
N PRO A 83 -8.48 -18.68 5.76
CA PRO A 83 -7.09 -18.70 6.19
C PRO A 83 -6.09 -19.11 5.10
N ASP A 84 -6.58 -19.54 3.93
CA ASP A 84 -5.78 -20.12 2.85
C ASP A 84 -5.54 -19.18 1.65
N ALA A 85 -6.11 -17.97 1.67
CA ALA A 85 -5.85 -17.01 0.60
C ALA A 85 -4.41 -16.46 0.73
N PRO A 86 -3.56 -16.54 -0.32
CA PRO A 86 -2.21 -16.00 -0.27
C PRO A 86 -2.27 -14.51 0.01
N ALA A 87 -1.48 -14.06 0.99
CA ALA A 87 -1.44 -12.66 1.38
C ALA A 87 -0.91 -11.83 0.20
N SER A 88 -1.72 -10.89 -0.29
CA SER A 88 -1.33 -9.99 -1.38
C SER A 88 -0.04 -9.24 -1.03
N PHE A 89 1.03 -9.44 -1.79
CA PHE A 89 2.29 -8.75 -1.58
C PHE A 89 2.23 -7.33 -2.18
N ILE A 90 2.52 -6.32 -1.35
CA ILE A 90 2.52 -4.91 -1.75
C ILE A 90 3.91 -4.35 -1.48
N MET A 91 4.49 -3.69 -2.48
CA MET A 91 5.78 -3.03 -2.35
C MET A 91 5.67 -1.56 -2.73
N ASN A 92 6.34 -0.69 -1.98
CA ASN A 92 6.27 0.75 -2.20
C ASN A 92 7.36 1.23 -3.16
N ILE A 93 7.08 2.33 -3.85
CA ILE A 93 8.05 3.05 -4.67
C ILE A 93 8.35 4.39 -3.98
N ASP A 94 9.62 4.77 -3.90
CA ASP A 94 10.02 6.07 -3.38
C ASP A 94 9.64 7.21 -4.35
N LYS A 95 9.63 8.45 -3.87
CA LYS A 95 9.29 9.64 -4.69
C LYS A 95 10.15 9.83 -5.94
N LYS A 96 11.33 9.19 -5.97
CA LYS A 96 12.26 9.22 -7.10
C LYS A 96 11.98 8.12 -8.15
N GLY A 97 11.00 7.25 -7.92
CA GLY A 97 10.71 6.12 -8.81
C GLY A 97 11.54 4.87 -8.53
N ASN A 98 12.21 4.80 -7.38
CA ASN A 98 13.03 3.65 -7.00
C ASN A 98 12.24 2.65 -6.16
N LEU A 99 12.53 1.36 -6.34
CA LEU A 99 12.01 0.31 -5.46
C LEU A 99 12.46 0.56 -4.02
N LYS A 100 11.52 0.41 -3.09
CA LYS A 100 11.78 0.55 -1.66
C LYS A 100 11.40 -0.74 -0.95
N PHE A 101 12.42 -1.44 -0.45
CA PHE A 101 12.18 -2.69 0.27
C PHE A 101 11.51 -2.39 1.62
N PRO A 102 10.63 -3.29 2.11
CA PRO A 102 9.95 -3.09 3.37
C PRO A 102 10.97 -3.05 4.50
N ALA A 103 10.87 -1.99 5.31
CA ALA A 103 11.69 -1.88 6.49
C ALA A 103 11.36 -3.02 7.48
N PRO A 104 12.36 -3.49 8.23
CA PRO A 104 12.16 -4.45 9.29
C PRO A 104 11.04 -4.02 10.26
N PRO A 105 10.19 -4.96 10.74
CA PRO A 105 9.17 -4.67 11.71
C PRO A 105 9.74 -4.01 12.98
N PRO A 106 8.99 -3.10 13.60
CA PRO A 106 9.42 -2.47 14.83
C PRO A 106 9.33 -3.40 16.04
N ILE A 107 10.14 -3.12 17.06
CA ILE A 107 10.13 -3.87 18.32
C ILE A 107 9.14 -3.23 19.29
N LEU A 108 8.28 -4.02 19.92
CA LEU A 108 7.41 -3.54 21.00
C LEU A 108 8.22 -3.34 22.29
N THR A 109 8.04 -2.21 22.95
CA THR A 109 8.70 -1.88 24.22
C THR A 109 7.69 -1.77 25.35
N ASP A 110 8.16 -1.83 26.60
CA ASP A 110 7.33 -1.70 27.81
C ASP A 110 6.95 -0.25 28.16
N ILE A 111 7.31 0.71 27.30
CA ILE A 111 7.09 2.14 27.57
C ILE A 111 5.70 2.54 27.07
N GLU A 112 4.90 3.16 27.93
CA GLU A 112 3.55 3.61 27.59
C GLU A 112 3.52 4.97 26.86
N CYS A 113 2.52 5.14 26.00
CA CYS A 113 2.28 6.36 25.27
C CYS A 113 1.49 7.37 26.11
N SER A 114 2.05 8.57 26.31
CA SER A 114 1.39 9.66 27.05
C SER A 114 0.04 10.14 26.50
N LYS A 115 -0.31 9.78 25.25
CA LYS A 115 -1.59 10.20 24.63
C LYS A 115 -2.71 9.17 24.75
N CYS A 116 -2.38 7.88 24.84
CA CYS A 116 -3.39 6.82 24.78
C CYS A 116 -3.12 5.63 25.69
N GLY A 117 -2.05 5.65 26.48
CA GLY A 117 -1.67 4.58 27.43
C GLY A 117 -1.17 3.28 26.78
N GLU A 118 -1.01 3.25 25.46
CA GLU A 118 -0.57 2.05 24.76
C GLU A 118 0.94 1.98 24.64
N LEU A 119 1.47 0.77 24.51
CA LEU A 119 2.90 0.52 24.35
C LEU A 119 3.50 1.25 23.13
N LEU A 120 4.74 1.67 23.29
CA LEU A 120 5.52 2.29 22.24
C LEU A 120 6.34 1.22 21.49
N ASN A 121 6.45 1.41 20.20
CA ASN A 121 7.29 0.67 19.28
C ASN A 121 8.63 1.39 19.10
N LEU A 122 9.73 0.67 19.29
CA LEU A 122 11.06 1.12 18.92
C LEU A 122 11.27 0.92 17.41
N ARG A 123 11.59 2.01 16.73
CA ARG A 123 11.85 2.06 15.29
C ARG A 123 13.22 2.65 15.05
N ASP A 124 13.88 2.18 14.00
CA ASP A 124 15.06 2.85 13.48
C ASP A 124 14.66 4.03 12.57
N GLY A 125 15.52 5.04 12.49
CA GLY A 125 15.29 6.22 11.69
C GLY A 125 16.57 6.97 11.40
N LYS A 126 16.53 7.91 10.45
CA LYS A 126 17.74 8.65 9.98
C LYS A 126 18.50 9.38 11.09
N ARG A 127 17.83 9.81 12.17
CA ARG A 127 18.42 10.51 13.32
C ARG A 127 18.74 9.56 14.50
N GLY A 128 18.63 8.26 14.28
CA GLY A 128 18.74 7.22 15.29
C GLY A 128 17.38 6.68 15.77
N PRO A 129 17.42 5.77 16.76
CA PRO A 129 16.25 5.08 17.28
C PRO A 129 15.24 6.02 17.92
N TRP A 130 13.96 5.75 17.73
CA TRP A 130 12.88 6.55 18.29
C TRP A 130 11.65 5.70 18.63
N LEU A 131 10.83 6.22 19.55
CA LEU A 131 9.65 5.53 20.06
C LEU A 131 8.37 6.10 19.44
N GLY A 132 7.59 5.25 18.77
CA GLY A 132 6.31 5.60 18.16
C GLY A 132 5.17 4.74 18.71
N CYS A 133 3.98 5.30 18.88
CA CYS A 133 2.85 4.53 19.42
C CYS A 133 2.47 3.31 18.57
N SER A 134 2.16 2.17 19.21
CA SER A 134 1.66 0.95 18.56
C SER A 134 0.37 1.17 17.78
N LYS A 135 -0.52 2.04 18.24
CA LYS A 135 -1.82 2.37 17.61
C LYS A 135 -1.75 3.33 16.42
N PHE A 136 -0.60 3.54 15.79
CA PHE A 136 -0.53 4.29 14.53
C PHE A 136 -1.37 3.58 13.44
N PRO A 137 -2.20 4.26 12.62
CA PRO A 137 -2.31 5.71 12.41
C PRO A 137 -3.33 6.44 13.30
N LYS A 138 -4.06 5.72 14.17
CA LYS A 138 -5.09 6.31 15.05
C LYS A 138 -4.47 7.19 16.14
N CYS A 139 -3.35 6.76 16.70
CA CYS A 139 -2.55 7.56 17.63
C CYS A 139 -1.22 7.96 16.98
N ARG A 140 -0.91 9.26 16.99
CA ARG A 140 0.37 9.84 16.53
C ARG A 140 1.25 10.27 17.73
N GLY A 141 1.18 9.54 18.83
CA GLY A 141 2.05 9.73 19.99
C GLY A 141 3.48 9.30 19.70
N ARG A 142 4.44 10.03 20.27
CA ARG A 142 5.88 9.75 20.19
C ARG A 142 6.48 9.82 21.59
N GLY A 143 7.33 8.86 21.92
CA GLY A 143 8.11 8.88 23.16
C GLY A 143 9.43 9.62 22.96
N ALA A 144 9.91 10.28 24.02
CA ALA A 144 11.20 10.93 24.00
C ALA A 144 12.29 9.94 24.39
N PHE A 145 12.88 9.24 23.41
CA PHE A 145 13.97 8.28 23.64
C PHE A 145 15.14 8.89 24.44
N ALA A 146 15.45 10.16 24.20
CA ALA A 146 16.52 10.88 24.90
C ALA A 146 16.25 11.17 26.39
N LYS A 147 15.01 11.10 26.86
CA LYS A 147 14.65 11.35 28.27
C LYS A 147 14.71 10.10 29.13
N LEU A 148 14.93 8.93 28.53
CA LEU A 148 15.02 7.68 29.26
C LEU A 148 16.33 7.58 30.04
N PRO A 149 16.38 6.77 31.12
CA PRO A 149 17.63 6.44 31.80
C PRO A 149 18.68 5.89 30.82
N GLU A 150 19.96 6.23 31.03
CA GLU A 150 21.05 5.80 30.14
C GLU A 150 21.18 4.28 30.03
N LYS A 151 20.79 3.53 31.07
CA LYS A 151 20.79 2.06 31.06
C LYS A 151 19.80 1.52 30.03
N GLU A 152 18.53 1.93 30.14
CA GLU A 152 17.47 1.54 29.21
C GLU A 152 17.78 1.95 27.76
N GLN A 153 18.39 3.12 27.57
CA GLN A 153 18.80 3.55 26.22
C GLN A 153 19.83 2.60 25.60
N LYS A 154 20.80 2.11 26.37
CA LYS A 154 21.82 1.17 25.89
C LYS A 154 21.22 -0.20 25.59
N ASP A 155 20.33 -0.67 26.46
CA ASP A 155 19.66 -1.97 26.29
C ASP A 155 18.75 -1.97 25.06
N LEU A 156 17.91 -0.94 24.89
CA LEU A 156 17.04 -0.80 23.71
C LEU A 156 17.84 -0.66 22.41
N ARG A 157 18.99 0.03 22.45
CA ARG A 157 19.89 0.11 21.28
C ARG A 157 20.49 -1.25 20.92
N LYS A 158 20.89 -2.02 21.92
CA LYS A 158 21.43 -3.37 21.72
C LYS A 158 20.35 -4.29 21.14
N GLN A 159 19.15 -4.30 21.74
CA GLN A 159 18.00 -5.06 21.23
C GLN A 159 17.65 -4.69 19.80
N LEU A 160 17.67 -3.39 19.46
CA LEU A 160 17.44 -2.94 18.10
C LEU A 160 18.53 -3.44 17.15
N ALA A 161 19.80 -3.36 17.53
CA ALA A 161 20.89 -3.82 16.70
C ALA A 161 20.83 -5.35 16.47
N ASP A 162 20.51 -6.13 17.49
CA ASP A 162 20.38 -7.58 17.41
C ASP A 162 19.19 -7.99 16.53
N HIS A 163 18.05 -7.30 16.68
CA HIS A 163 16.88 -7.49 15.83
C HIS A 163 17.18 -7.14 14.38
N MET A 164 17.85 -6.02 14.10
CA MET A 164 18.19 -5.64 12.73
C MET A 164 19.13 -6.64 12.05
N LYS A 165 20.01 -7.32 12.81
CA LYS A 165 20.88 -8.37 12.28
C LYS A 165 20.16 -9.69 12.02
N SER A 166 19.15 -10.02 12.82
CA SER A 166 18.42 -11.29 12.68
C SER A 166 17.44 -11.28 11.52
N GLN A 167 17.03 -10.10 11.05
CA GLN A 167 16.07 -9.98 9.97
C GLN A 167 16.71 -10.11 8.59
N GLN A 168 16.24 -11.09 7.84
CA GLN A 168 16.66 -11.34 6.47
C GLN A 168 16.12 -10.25 5.53
N THR A 169 16.99 -9.76 4.66
CA THR A 169 16.62 -8.88 3.56
C THR A 169 15.85 -9.67 2.52
N LEU A 170 14.71 -9.14 2.08
CA LEU A 170 13.95 -9.75 0.99
C LEU A 170 14.79 -9.82 -0.27
N VAL A 171 14.68 -10.93 -1.00
CA VAL A 171 15.31 -11.12 -2.31
C VAL A 171 14.20 -11.16 -3.35
N LEU A 172 14.26 -10.26 -4.33
CA LEU A 172 13.33 -10.23 -5.45
C LEU A 172 14.08 -10.58 -6.73
N THR A 173 13.39 -11.23 -7.66
CA THR A 173 13.92 -11.65 -8.95
C THR A 173 13.13 -11.00 -10.10
N ARG A 174 13.79 -10.80 -11.23
CA ARG A 174 13.12 -10.45 -12.50
C ARG A 174 12.26 -11.62 -13.00
N ARG A 175 11.45 -11.40 -14.05
CA ARG A 175 10.63 -12.46 -14.66
C ARG A 175 11.46 -13.60 -15.24
N ASP A 176 12.73 -13.35 -15.55
CA ASP A 176 13.69 -14.38 -15.95
C ASP A 176 14.00 -15.40 -14.84
N GLY A 177 13.62 -15.11 -13.59
CA GLY A 177 13.86 -15.99 -12.43
C GLY A 177 15.31 -16.05 -11.96
N GLN A 178 16.27 -15.49 -12.71
CA GLN A 178 17.71 -15.55 -12.40
C GLN A 178 18.28 -14.22 -11.91
N THR A 179 17.85 -13.09 -12.47
CA THR A 179 18.41 -11.77 -12.14
C THR A 179 17.84 -11.24 -10.83
N GLN A 180 18.69 -11.06 -9.83
CA GLN A 180 18.32 -10.46 -8.56
C GLN A 180 18.15 -8.94 -8.71
N VAL A 181 17.10 -8.39 -8.11
CA VAL A 181 16.84 -6.95 -8.05
C VAL A 181 17.20 -6.43 -6.66
N GLU A 182 17.96 -5.34 -6.61
CA GLU A 182 18.45 -4.73 -5.38
C GLU A 182 17.52 -3.61 -4.88
N ASP A 183 17.68 -3.23 -3.61
CA ASP A 183 16.97 -2.06 -3.06
C ASP A 183 17.45 -0.79 -3.78
N GLY A 184 16.51 0.07 -4.18
CA GLY A 184 16.82 1.31 -4.89
C GLY A 184 16.93 1.20 -6.42
N THR A 185 16.76 0.02 -7.03
CA THR A 185 16.67 -0.09 -8.50
C THR A 185 15.52 0.80 -9.03
N PRO A 186 15.76 1.63 -10.06
CA PRO A 186 14.71 2.46 -10.63
C PRO A 186 13.69 1.60 -11.39
N VAL A 187 12.40 1.89 -11.19
CA VAL A 187 11.31 1.11 -11.81
C VAL A 187 11.29 1.29 -13.34
N SER A 188 11.83 2.39 -13.86
CA SER A 188 12.00 2.61 -15.30
C SER A 188 12.75 1.48 -15.98
N ASP A 189 13.80 0.98 -15.34
CA ASP A 189 14.70 -0.04 -15.91
C ASP A 189 14.06 -1.44 -15.90
N LEU A 190 12.95 -1.58 -15.15
CA LEU A 190 12.15 -2.79 -15.05
C LEU A 190 10.82 -2.65 -15.81
N THR A 191 10.56 -1.51 -16.44
CA THR A 191 9.30 -1.28 -17.15
C THR A 191 9.38 -1.91 -18.54
N ILE A 192 8.44 -2.79 -18.84
CA ILE A 192 8.23 -3.37 -20.17
C ILE A 192 7.06 -2.59 -20.79
N GLU A 193 7.36 -1.82 -21.82
CA GLU A 193 6.35 -1.03 -22.54
C GLU A 193 5.32 -1.94 -23.19
N GLY A 194 4.04 -1.59 -23.01
CA GLY A 194 2.93 -2.29 -23.67
C GLY A 194 2.89 -1.91 -25.14
N GLY A 195 3.00 -2.92 -26.02
CA GLY A 195 2.86 -2.71 -27.46
C GLY A 195 1.42 -2.43 -27.90
N VAL A 196 1.24 -2.20 -29.19
CA VAL A 196 -0.09 -2.13 -29.81
C VAL A 196 -0.70 -3.53 -29.82
N ALA A 197 -1.91 -3.68 -29.28
CA ALA A 197 -2.66 -4.92 -29.34
C ALA A 197 -3.27 -5.08 -30.74
N GLU A 198 -3.11 -6.25 -31.34
CA GLU A 198 -3.88 -6.64 -32.52
C GLU A 198 -5.12 -7.40 -32.03
N LEU A 199 -6.30 -6.79 -32.20
CA LEU A 199 -7.57 -7.40 -31.81
C LEU A 199 -8.40 -7.75 -33.04
N GLU A 200 -8.94 -8.95 -33.05
CA GLU A 200 -9.95 -9.36 -34.00
C GLU A 200 -11.29 -8.70 -33.67
N LYS A 201 -12.02 -8.28 -34.71
CA LYS A 201 -13.34 -7.70 -34.52
C LYS A 201 -14.30 -8.78 -34.03
N PHE A 202 -15.04 -8.48 -32.97
CA PHE A 202 -16.12 -9.36 -32.51
C PHE A 202 -17.20 -9.48 -33.61
N THR A 203 -17.38 -10.68 -34.13
CA THR A 203 -18.50 -11.03 -35.00
C THR A 203 -19.58 -11.69 -34.16
N GLU A 204 -20.76 -11.07 -34.09
CA GLU A 204 -21.93 -11.61 -33.42
C GLU A 204 -22.44 -12.82 -34.23
N SER A 205 -22.28 -14.03 -33.69
CA SER A 205 -22.81 -15.28 -34.25
C SER A 205 -23.89 -15.85 -33.35
#